data_AF-A0A9R1HMP2-F1
#
_entry.id   AF-A0A9R1HMP2-F1
#
_cell.length_a   1.000
_cell.length_b   1.000
_cell.length_c   1.000
_cell.angle_alpha   90.00
_cell.angle_beta   90.00
_cell.angle_gamma   90.00
#
_symmetry.space_group_name_H-M   'P 1'
#
loop_
_entity.id
_entity.type
_entity.pdbx_description
1 polymer ?
#
loop_
_entity_poly.entity_id
_entity_poly.type
_entity_poly.pdbx_seq_one_letter_code
_entity_poly.pdbx_strand_id
1 'polypeptide(L)'
;MFSAVRSRALGRWRPPPHLLPRLLSSAGASSARPAELIELSEVEKVLHDVRAGDVRVFPVGEGGLHGGACADYMVVATGRSDWHVRNIAQAILYKKQKGSNRILMPSVEGQQAGKWVVIDSGSIIIHALEERAREYYDLESIWTKAVSPNISVQELETSLVKTRRRDLSQKPMKSI
;
A
#
# COMPACT_ATOMS: atom_id res chain seq x y z
N MET A 1 -63.43 10.14 25.34
CA MET A 1 -63.32 11.58 24.98
C MET A 1 -61.98 12.09 25.50
N PHE A 2 -61.11 12.45 24.55
CA PHE A 2 -59.94 13.37 24.63
C PHE A 2 -58.84 13.06 25.66
N SER A 3 -57.73 12.46 25.24
CA SER A 3 -56.55 13.10 24.61
C SER A 3 -55.68 13.85 25.63
N ALA A 4 -54.61 13.20 26.07
CA ALA A 4 -53.51 13.85 26.79
C ALA A 4 -52.39 14.16 25.80
N VAL A 5 -52.45 15.37 25.25
CA VAL A 5 -51.39 16.03 24.49
C VAL A 5 -50.17 16.25 25.38
N ARG A 6 -49.03 15.64 25.03
CA ARG A 6 -47.70 16.10 25.45
C ARG A 6 -46.73 15.96 24.28
N SER A 7 -46.72 16.96 23.40
CA SER A 7 -45.57 17.21 22.52
C SER A 7 -44.89 18.49 23.00
N ARG A 8 -43.82 18.31 23.78
CA ARG A 8 -42.95 19.38 24.25
C ARG A 8 -41.71 19.38 23.35
N ALA A 9 -41.61 20.45 22.58
CA ALA A 9 -40.40 21.14 22.15
C ALA A 9 -39.16 20.28 21.80
N LEU A 10 -38.84 20.30 20.51
CA LEU A 10 -37.50 20.11 19.95
C LEU A 10 -36.51 21.09 20.60
N GLY A 11 -35.95 20.71 21.75
CA GLY A 11 -34.82 21.37 22.37
C GLY A 11 -33.53 20.82 21.78
N ARG A 12 -32.75 21.68 21.12
CA ARG A 12 -31.39 21.39 20.63
C ARG A 12 -30.56 20.75 21.74
N TRP A 13 -30.29 19.46 21.64
CA TRP A 13 -29.37 18.77 22.53
C TRP A 13 -27.96 19.32 22.33
N ARG A 14 -27.34 19.85 23.40
CA ARG A 14 -25.92 20.23 23.43
C ARG A 14 -25.18 19.20 24.31
N PRO A 15 -24.22 18.43 23.77
CA PRO A 15 -23.43 17.51 24.59
C PRO A 15 -22.52 18.27 25.57
N PRO A 16 -22.20 17.67 26.74
CA PRO A 16 -21.29 18.24 27.73
C PRO A 16 -19.84 18.31 27.20
N PRO A 17 -19.02 19.27 27.70
CA PRO A 17 -17.72 19.64 27.12
C PRO A 17 -16.60 18.59 27.21
N HIS A 18 -16.86 17.42 27.80
CA HIS A 18 -15.88 16.31 27.88
C HIS A 18 -16.11 15.22 26.82
N LEU A 19 -17.15 15.34 25.97
CA LEU A 19 -17.58 14.33 25.00
C LEU A 19 -17.61 14.88 23.56
N LEU A 20 -16.60 15.66 23.17
CA LEU A 20 -16.38 16.02 21.78
C LEU A 20 -15.17 15.24 21.23
N PRO A 21 -15.34 14.33 20.26
CA PRO A 21 -14.25 14.02 19.34
C PRO A 21 -13.93 15.33 18.61
N ARG A 22 -12.69 15.79 18.77
CA ARG A 22 -12.18 17.03 18.20
C ARG A 22 -12.00 16.87 16.69
N LEU A 23 -13.10 16.87 15.94
CA LEU A 23 -13.07 16.87 14.47
C LEU A 23 -13.11 18.32 13.98
N LEU A 24 -11.93 18.86 13.68
CA LEU A 24 -11.54 19.40 12.38
C LEU A 24 -10.29 20.26 12.58
N SER A 25 -9.12 19.68 12.29
CA SER A 25 -7.98 20.46 11.83
C SER A 25 -7.38 19.70 10.65
N SER A 26 -7.97 19.94 9.49
CA SER A 26 -7.41 19.62 8.19
C SER A 26 -6.26 20.59 7.91
N ALA A 27 -5.06 20.23 8.32
CA ALA A 27 -3.78 20.75 7.83
C ALA A 27 -2.66 19.83 8.34
N GLY A 28 -2.16 18.95 7.47
CA GLY A 28 -0.94 18.17 7.70
C GLY A 28 -1.09 16.93 8.59
N ALA A 29 -1.85 15.92 8.13
CA ALA A 29 -1.86 14.59 8.75
C ALA A 29 -0.67 13.72 8.32
N SER A 30 0.55 14.26 8.32
CA SER A 30 1.76 13.54 7.89
C SER A 30 2.74 13.16 9.01
N SER A 31 2.60 13.65 10.25
CA SER A 31 3.69 13.51 11.24
C SER A 31 3.40 12.76 12.55
N ALA A 32 2.29 12.01 12.68
CA ALA A 32 2.08 11.19 13.87
C ALA A 32 1.22 9.94 13.61
N ARG A 33 1.71 9.03 12.76
CA ARG A 33 1.34 7.61 12.94
C ARG A 33 2.07 7.15 14.22
N PRO A 34 1.38 6.56 15.20
CA PRO A 34 1.97 6.31 16.51
C PRO A 34 3.21 5.40 16.37
N ALA A 35 4.17 5.57 17.27
CA ALA A 35 5.47 4.89 17.37
C ALA A 35 5.38 3.36 17.62
N GLU A 36 4.37 2.71 17.07
CA GLU A 36 4.00 1.30 17.27
C GLU A 36 4.40 0.41 16.09
N LEU A 37 5.00 0.96 15.04
CA LEU A 37 5.32 0.28 13.78
C LEU A 37 6.82 0.01 13.71
N ILE A 38 7.25 -0.99 12.92
CA ILE A 38 8.69 -1.25 12.73
C ILE A 38 9.28 -0.09 11.93
N GLU A 39 10.38 0.48 12.40
CA GLU A 39 11.09 1.55 11.70
C GLU A 39 11.92 0.99 10.53
N LEU A 40 12.05 1.76 9.44
CA LEU A 40 12.81 1.33 8.26
C LEU A 40 14.25 0.96 8.60
N SER A 41 14.89 1.74 9.48
CA SER A 41 16.27 1.48 9.93
C SER A 41 16.41 0.15 10.70
N GLU A 42 15.35 -0.34 11.35
CA GLU A 42 15.37 -1.64 12.00
C GLU A 42 15.20 -2.76 10.98
N VAL A 43 14.32 -2.58 9.99
CA VAL A 43 14.14 -3.52 8.88
C VAL A 43 15.46 -3.70 8.14
N GLU A 44 16.13 -2.61 7.76
CA GLU A 44 17.41 -2.65 7.06
C GLU A 44 18.48 -3.39 7.86
N LYS A 45 18.57 -3.14 9.17
CA LYS A 45 19.49 -3.88 10.06
C LYS A 45 19.18 -5.37 10.06
N VAL A 46 17.91 -5.75 10.21
CA VAL A 46 17.52 -7.17 10.20
C VAL A 46 17.83 -7.82 8.86
N LEU A 47 17.52 -7.15 7.74
CA LEU A 47 17.80 -7.65 6.40
C LEU A 47 19.31 -7.80 6.15
N HIS A 48 20.12 -6.89 6.69
CA HIS A 48 21.57 -6.99 6.66
C HIS A 48 22.07 -8.17 7.50
N ASP A 49 21.57 -8.34 8.72
CA ASP A 49 21.97 -9.42 9.65
C ASP A 49 21.67 -10.81 9.07
N VAL A 50 20.51 -10.98 8.41
CA VAL A 50 20.15 -12.24 7.73
C VAL A 50 20.85 -12.40 6.37
N ARG A 51 21.58 -11.38 5.90
CA ARG A 51 22.26 -11.35 4.60
C ARG A 51 21.30 -11.55 3.43
N ALA A 52 20.19 -10.82 3.47
CA ALA A 52 19.26 -10.74 2.34
C ALA A 52 19.96 -10.16 1.10
N GLY A 53 19.65 -10.70 -0.07
CA GLY A 53 20.17 -10.23 -1.35
C GLY A 53 19.37 -9.05 -1.89
N ASP A 54 20.03 -8.20 -2.66
CA ASP A 54 19.42 -7.14 -3.49
C ASP A 54 18.28 -6.36 -2.79
N VAL A 55 18.56 -5.74 -1.64
CA VAL A 55 17.53 -5.01 -0.90
C VAL A 55 17.27 -3.66 -1.57
N ARG A 56 16.02 -3.45 -2.02
CA ARG A 56 15.57 -2.19 -2.63
C ARG A 56 14.41 -1.59 -1.82
N VAL A 57 14.45 -0.28 -1.62
CA VAL A 57 13.41 0.47 -0.90
C VAL A 57 12.75 1.45 -1.86
N PHE A 58 11.42 1.43 -1.87
CA PHE A 58 10.58 2.30 -2.70
C PHE A 58 9.68 3.15 -1.81
N PRO A 59 9.69 4.49 -1.94
CA PRO A 59 8.71 5.34 -1.27
C PRO A 59 7.35 5.20 -1.95
N VAL A 60 6.30 4.88 -1.18
CA VAL A 60 4.94 4.61 -1.68
C VAL A 60 3.94 5.71 -1.33
N GLY A 61 4.34 6.70 -0.50
CA GLY A 61 3.48 7.72 0.13
C GLY A 61 2.52 8.52 -0.78
N GLU A 62 1.82 9.50 -0.20
CA GLU A 62 0.66 10.24 -0.80
C GLU A 62 0.82 10.79 -2.24
N GLY A 63 2.04 10.87 -2.78
CA GLY A 63 2.34 11.26 -4.17
C GLY A 63 2.64 10.11 -5.16
N GLY A 64 2.54 8.85 -4.74
CA GLY A 64 2.71 7.68 -5.63
C GLY A 64 1.56 7.49 -6.61
N LEU A 65 1.85 6.98 -7.81
CA LEU A 65 0.94 6.86 -8.97
C LEU A 65 -0.37 6.09 -8.74
N HIS A 66 -0.58 5.49 -7.57
CA HIS A 66 -1.73 4.62 -7.25
C HIS A 66 -2.47 4.98 -5.96
N GLY A 67 -2.43 6.24 -5.50
CA GLY A 67 -3.49 6.86 -4.68
C GLY A 67 -3.98 6.10 -3.44
N GLY A 68 -3.18 5.18 -2.89
CA GLY A 68 -3.62 4.24 -1.86
C GLY A 68 -2.78 4.45 -0.62
N ALA A 69 -3.40 4.97 0.42
CA ALA A 69 -2.83 5.17 1.76
C ALA A 69 -2.53 3.84 2.49
N CYS A 70 -1.97 2.83 1.81
CA CYS A 70 -1.72 1.52 2.41
C CYS A 70 -0.37 1.44 3.15
N ALA A 71 0.68 2.11 2.66
CA ALA A 71 2.00 2.12 3.30
C ALA A 71 2.85 3.32 2.87
N ASP A 72 3.84 3.68 3.69
CA ASP A 72 4.80 4.76 3.41
C ASP A 72 5.99 4.25 2.58
N TYR A 73 6.43 3.02 2.87
CA TYR A 73 7.57 2.38 2.23
C TYR A 73 7.25 0.94 1.81
N MET A 74 7.74 0.57 0.63
CA MET A 74 7.80 -0.81 0.18
C MET A 74 9.26 -1.24 0.10
N VAL A 75 9.59 -2.35 0.76
CA VAL A 75 10.92 -2.95 0.72
C VAL A 75 10.84 -4.25 -0.06
N VAL A 76 11.74 -4.46 -1.01
CA VAL A 76 11.89 -5.71 -1.76
C VAL A 76 13.24 -6.30 -1.42
N ALA A 77 13.25 -7.56 -0.99
CA ALA A 77 14.46 -8.29 -0.61
C ALA A 77 14.47 -9.67 -1.26
N THR A 78 15.65 -10.12 -1.70
CA THR A 78 15.84 -11.44 -2.29
C THR A 78 16.34 -12.45 -1.27
N GLY A 79 15.69 -13.60 -1.21
CA GLY A 79 16.17 -14.80 -0.55
C GLY A 79 16.79 -15.78 -1.54
N ARG A 80 17.91 -16.37 -1.14
CA ARG A 80 18.65 -17.39 -1.92
C ARG A 80 17.96 -18.76 -2.01
N SER A 81 16.96 -19.02 -1.16
CA SER A 81 16.20 -20.26 -1.11
C SER A 81 14.90 -20.06 -0.35
N ASP A 82 13.96 -20.97 -0.49
CA ASP A 82 12.64 -20.91 0.16
C ASP A 82 12.76 -20.82 1.69
N TRP A 83 13.72 -21.57 2.24
CA TRP A 83 14.03 -21.51 3.66
C TRP A 83 14.60 -20.16 4.06
N HIS A 84 15.49 -19.58 3.23
CA HIS A 84 16.07 -18.27 3.50
C HIS A 84 15.00 -17.17 3.49
N VAL A 85 14.07 -17.20 2.53
CA VAL A 85 12.92 -16.28 2.48
C VAL A 85 12.06 -16.39 3.74
N ARG A 86 11.76 -17.62 4.19
CA ARG A 86 11.03 -17.85 5.45
C ARG A 86 11.78 -17.30 6.66
N ASN A 87 13.10 -17.52 6.71
CA ASN A 87 13.96 -17.03 7.79
C ASN A 87 14.01 -15.50 7.85
N ILE A 88 14.03 -14.81 6.70
CA ILE A 88 13.93 -13.35 6.62
C ILE A 88 12.65 -12.88 7.33
N ALA A 89 11.51 -13.49 7.00
CA ALA A 89 10.23 -13.13 7.62
C ALA A 89 10.21 -13.41 9.13
N GLN A 90 10.71 -14.57 9.54
CA GLN A 90 10.80 -14.92 10.97
C GLN A 90 11.72 -13.96 11.75
N ALA A 91 12.84 -13.54 11.17
CA ALA A 91 13.77 -12.60 11.79
C ALA A 91 13.13 -11.24 12.05
N ILE A 92 12.34 -10.73 11.08
CA ILE A 92 11.60 -9.47 11.22
C ILE A 92 10.54 -9.59 12.33
N LEU A 93 9.80 -10.70 12.36
CA LEU A 93 8.79 -10.95 13.41
C LEU A 93 9.43 -11.04 14.79
N TYR A 94 10.56 -11.75 14.90
CA TYR A 94 11.30 -11.90 16.15
C TYR A 94 11.85 -10.56 16.65
N LYS A 95 12.34 -9.70 15.73
CA LYS A 95 12.79 -8.35 16.07
C LYS A 95 11.65 -7.53 16.66
N LYS A 96 10.47 -7.58 16.05
CA LYS A 96 9.29 -6.88 16.55
C LYS A 96 8.81 -7.43 17.89
N GLN A 97 8.83 -8.75 18.07
CA GLN A 97 8.46 -9.38 19.32
C GLN A 97 9.41 -9.04 20.48
N LYS A 98 10.69 -8.81 20.19
CA LYS A 98 11.68 -8.30 21.17
C LYS A 98 11.48 -6.82 21.52
N GLY A 99 10.80 -6.06 20.67
CA GLY A 99 10.43 -4.68 20.96
C GLY A 99 9.46 -4.63 22.14
N SER A 100 9.58 -3.60 22.99
CA SER A 100 8.87 -3.48 24.27
C SER A 100 7.33 -3.39 24.19
N ASN A 101 6.74 -3.38 22.99
CA ASN A 101 5.30 -3.23 22.82
C ASN A 101 4.72 -4.30 21.87
N ARG A 102 4.05 -5.29 22.46
CA ARG A 102 3.57 -6.53 21.81
C ARG A 102 2.18 -6.39 21.18
N ILE A 103 1.67 -5.17 21.09
CA ILE A 103 0.24 -4.87 20.85
C ILE A 103 -0.16 -5.08 19.39
N LEU A 104 0.74 -4.84 18.43
CA LEU A 104 0.51 -5.11 17.00
C LEU A 104 1.66 -5.98 16.44
N MET A 105 1.33 -7.21 16.05
CA MET A 105 2.22 -8.04 15.23
C MET A 105 1.97 -7.78 13.75
N PRO A 106 3.03 -7.72 12.92
CA PRO A 106 2.85 -7.60 11.48
C PRO A 106 2.13 -8.84 10.94
N SER A 107 1.29 -8.63 9.93
CA SER A 107 0.68 -9.74 9.19
C SER A 107 1.73 -10.38 8.29
N VAL A 108 1.70 -11.70 8.15
CA VAL A 108 2.63 -12.44 7.28
C VAL A 108 1.85 -13.37 6.38
N GLU A 109 2.00 -13.17 5.08
CA GLU A 109 1.36 -13.96 4.03
C GLU A 109 2.40 -14.74 3.23
N GLY A 110 2.06 -15.95 2.77
CA GLY A 110 2.92 -16.76 1.89
C GLY A 110 4.07 -17.50 2.59
N GLN A 111 4.19 -17.41 3.93
CA GLN A 111 5.29 -18.03 4.69
C GLN A 111 5.41 -19.54 4.49
N GLN A 112 4.30 -20.27 4.36
CA GLN A 112 4.33 -21.73 4.17
C GLN A 112 4.98 -22.15 2.86
N ALA A 113 4.80 -21.40 1.78
CA ALA A 113 5.44 -21.68 0.49
C ALA A 113 6.90 -21.22 0.50
N GLY A 114 7.18 -20.04 1.06
CA GLY A 114 8.55 -19.50 1.12
C GLY A 114 9.11 -19.00 -0.21
N LYS A 115 8.32 -19.03 -1.29
CA LYS A 115 8.70 -18.49 -2.60
C LYS A 115 8.52 -16.98 -2.65
N TRP A 116 7.46 -16.51 -2.03
CA TRP A 116 7.13 -15.11 -1.88
C TRP A 116 6.45 -14.95 -0.53
N VAL A 117 7.01 -14.11 0.31
CA VAL A 117 6.47 -13.77 1.61
C VAL A 117 6.26 -12.26 1.66
N VAL A 118 5.07 -11.87 2.08
CA VAL A 118 4.71 -10.46 2.29
C VAL A 118 4.54 -10.25 3.78
N ILE A 119 5.21 -9.23 4.30
CA ILE A 119 5.14 -8.84 5.70
C ILE A 119 4.56 -7.44 5.73
N ASP A 120 3.35 -7.32 6.25
CA ASP A 120 2.64 -6.05 6.37
C ASP A 120 2.75 -5.55 7.82
N SER A 121 3.52 -4.48 8.00
CA SER A 121 3.65 -3.78 9.28
C SER A 121 2.84 -2.47 9.31
N GLY A 122 1.90 -2.24 8.39
CA GLY A 122 1.10 -1.02 8.28
C GLY A 122 1.84 0.13 7.58
N SER A 123 2.90 0.68 8.18
CA SER A 123 3.68 1.75 7.51
C SER A 123 4.69 1.23 6.50
N ILE A 124 5.16 0.00 6.66
CA ILE A 124 6.17 -0.62 5.80
C ILE A 124 5.65 -1.98 5.36
N ILE A 125 5.71 -2.24 4.05
CA ILE A 125 5.41 -3.54 3.47
C ILE A 125 6.71 -4.14 2.93
N ILE A 126 7.07 -5.32 3.41
CA ILE A 126 8.31 -6.00 3.06
C ILE A 126 7.97 -7.23 2.21
N HIS A 127 8.48 -7.25 1.00
CA HIS A 127 8.36 -8.36 0.07
C HIS A 127 9.68 -9.13 0.07
N ALA A 128 9.68 -10.34 0.62
CA ALA A 128 10.79 -11.26 0.52
C ALA A 128 10.49 -12.28 -0.58
N LEU A 129 11.28 -12.28 -1.65
CA LEU A 129 11.08 -13.16 -2.80
C LEU A 129 12.28 -14.08 -3.01
N GLU A 130 12.05 -15.30 -3.49
CA GLU A 130 13.10 -16.08 -4.13
C GLU A 130 13.57 -15.36 -5.40
N GLU A 131 14.85 -15.47 -5.74
CA GLU A 131 15.45 -14.92 -6.98
C GLU A 131 14.57 -15.13 -8.22
N ARG A 132 14.15 -16.37 -8.48
CA ARG A 132 13.29 -16.71 -9.63
C ARG A 132 11.92 -16.04 -9.58
N ALA A 133 11.34 -15.92 -8.39
CA ALA A 133 10.06 -15.24 -8.21
C ALA A 133 10.21 -13.74 -8.46
N ARG A 134 11.31 -13.14 -8.03
CA ARG A 134 11.60 -11.72 -8.23
C ARG A 134 11.73 -11.38 -9.72
N GLU A 135 12.48 -12.19 -10.46
CA GLU A 135 12.60 -12.07 -11.93
C GLU A 135 11.26 -12.25 -12.64
N TYR A 136 10.44 -13.22 -12.20
CA TYR A 136 9.15 -13.51 -12.82
C TYR A 136 8.11 -12.41 -12.57
N TYR A 137 8.03 -11.90 -11.35
CA TYR A 137 7.02 -10.89 -10.98
C TYR A 137 7.45 -9.45 -11.27
N ASP A 138 8.77 -9.20 -11.32
CA ASP A 138 9.37 -7.90 -11.65
C ASP A 138 8.64 -6.70 -11.00
N LEU A 139 8.41 -6.81 -9.68
CA LEU A 139 7.67 -5.79 -8.93
C LEU A 139 8.35 -4.42 -9.05
N GLU A 140 9.67 -4.40 -9.15
CA GLU A 140 10.47 -3.19 -9.21
C GLU A 140 10.16 -2.32 -10.42
N SER A 141 9.83 -2.91 -11.58
CA SER A 141 9.50 -2.10 -12.76
C SER A 141 8.19 -1.35 -12.59
N ILE A 142 7.22 -1.94 -11.86
CA ILE A 142 5.94 -1.31 -11.53
C ILE A 142 6.20 -0.08 -10.64
N TRP A 143 6.96 -0.26 -9.57
CA TRP A 143 7.22 0.80 -8.59
C TRP A 143 8.25 1.84 -9.07
N THR A 144 9.16 1.47 -9.98
CA THR A 144 10.12 2.41 -10.58
C THR A 144 9.48 3.26 -11.68
N LYS A 145 8.60 2.69 -12.52
CA LYS A 145 7.84 3.46 -13.52
C LYS A 145 6.92 4.49 -12.87
N ALA A 146 6.34 4.14 -11.72
CA ALA A 146 5.54 5.06 -10.91
C ALA A 146 6.32 6.27 -10.36
N VAL A 147 7.65 6.18 -10.25
CA VAL A 147 8.54 7.24 -9.73
C VAL A 147 9.23 8.02 -10.87
N SER A 148 8.92 7.72 -12.13
CA SER A 148 9.41 8.48 -13.28
C SER A 148 8.36 9.53 -13.70
N PRO A 149 8.53 10.85 -13.42
CA PRO A 149 7.67 11.89 -13.99
C PRO A 149 8.04 12.17 -15.45
N ASN A 150 8.33 11.13 -16.23
CA ASN A 150 8.73 11.27 -17.63
C ASN A 150 8.07 10.18 -18.48
N ILE A 151 6.74 10.16 -18.43
CA ILE A 151 5.96 9.69 -19.57
C ILE A 151 6.01 10.84 -20.57
N SER A 152 6.91 10.74 -21.55
CA SER A 152 6.89 11.61 -22.73
C SER A 152 5.52 11.48 -23.40
N VAL A 153 4.79 12.59 -23.45
CA VAL A 153 3.42 12.77 -23.96
C VAL A 153 3.18 12.15 -25.35
N GLN A 154 4.26 11.85 -26.08
CA GLN A 154 4.29 11.31 -27.45
C GLN A 154 3.79 9.85 -27.59
N GLU A 155 3.89 9.01 -26.55
CA GLU A 155 3.44 7.60 -26.63
C GLU A 155 1.91 7.47 -26.57
N LEU A 156 1.24 8.40 -25.88
CA LEU A 156 -0.21 8.44 -25.74
C LEU A 156 -0.90 8.97 -27.01
N GLU A 157 -0.31 9.94 -27.70
CA GLU A 157 -0.85 10.47 -28.97
C GLU A 157 -0.81 9.42 -30.08
N THR A 158 0.22 8.58 -30.11
CA THR A 158 0.36 7.51 -31.12
C THR A 158 -0.70 6.41 -30.93
N SER A 159 -1.08 6.13 -29.68
CA SER A 159 -2.14 5.17 -29.34
C SER A 159 -3.56 5.76 -29.51
N LEU A 160 -3.74 7.06 -29.33
CA LEU A 160 -5.01 7.77 -29.55
C LEU A 160 -5.34 7.99 -31.04
N VAL A 161 -4.34 8.05 -31.93
CA VAL A 161 -4.57 8.17 -33.38
C VAL A 161 -5.09 6.87 -34.01
N LYS A 162 -4.78 5.70 -33.43
CA LYS A 162 -5.22 4.40 -34.00
C LYS A 162 -6.68 4.06 -33.71
N THR A 163 -7.31 4.72 -32.74
CA THR A 163 -8.75 4.63 -32.46
C THR A 163 -9.53 5.77 -33.13
N ARG A 164 -9.19 6.12 -34.38
CA ARG A 164 -10.21 6.73 -35.26
C ARG A 164 -11.40 5.78 -35.34
N ARG A 165 -12.55 6.24 -34.86
CA ARG A 165 -13.87 5.62 -35.09
C ARG A 165 -13.92 5.16 -36.55
N ARG A 166 -14.18 3.87 -36.76
CA ARG A 166 -14.59 3.38 -38.08
C ARG A 166 -15.82 4.18 -38.46
N ASP A 167 -15.67 5.05 -39.46
CA ASP A 167 -16.80 5.63 -40.15
C ASP A 167 -17.61 4.46 -40.76
N LEU A 168 -18.84 4.30 -40.29
CA LEU A 168 -19.79 3.29 -40.77
C LEU A 168 -20.63 3.79 -41.97
N SER A 169 -20.28 4.90 -42.63
CA SER A 169 -21.13 5.52 -43.67
C SER A 169 -20.86 5.12 -45.13
N GLN A 170 -19.99 4.16 -45.46
CA GLN A 170 -19.75 3.79 -46.86
C GLN A 170 -20.15 2.34 -47.14
N LYS A 171 -21.47 2.09 -47.29
CA LYS A 171 -21.97 0.88 -47.94
C LYS A 171 -22.52 1.28 -49.32
N PRO A 172 -21.85 0.94 -50.43
CA PRO A 172 -22.41 1.21 -51.76
C PRO A 172 -23.63 0.30 -52.01
N MET A 173 -24.73 0.91 -52.50
CA MET A 173 -25.88 0.18 -53.02
C MET A 173 -25.42 -0.67 -54.20
N LYS A 174 -25.56 -2.00 -54.10
CA LYS A 174 -25.48 -2.88 -55.27
C LYS A 174 -26.85 -2.85 -55.95
N SER A 175 -26.89 -2.24 -57.13
CA SER A 175 -27.92 -2.47 -58.13
C SER A 175 -27.66 -3.83 -58.79
N ILE A 176 -28.70 -4.66 -58.89
CA ILE A 176 -29.18 -5.44 -60.04
C ILE A 176 -30.49 -6.09 -59.59
#